data_AF-A0A2D8AFJ4-F1
#
_entry.id   AF-A0A2D8AFJ4-F1
#
_cell.length_a   1.000
_cell.length_b   1.000
_cell.length_c   1.000
_cell.angle_alpha   90.00
_cell.angle_beta   90.00
_cell.angle_gamma   90.00
#
_symmetry.space_group_name_H-M   'P 1'
#
loop_
_entity.id
_entity.type
_entity.pdbx_description
1 polymer ?
#
loop_
_entity_poly.entity_id
_entity_poly.type
_entity_poly.pdbx_seq_one_letter_code
_entity_poly.pdbx_strand_id
1 'polypeptide(L)'
;QEMLYPTSYLKSKGLGKVCALLTDGRFSGGTSGLSIGHASPEAAAGGAIGLLKDGDPIKIDIPNRSIDVLLSDEELATRRTEQDAKGWKPAEERPRKVSVALKAYAKFATSADKGAVRDKSLLD
;
A
#
# COMPACT_ATOMS: atom_id res chain seq x y z
N GLN A 1 9.86 0.62 4.57
CA GLN A 1 10.36 1.97 4.94
C GLN A 1 9.31 2.65 5.80
N GLU A 2 9.71 3.45 6.79
CA GLU A 2 8.78 4.27 7.57
C GLU A 2 8.65 5.66 6.95
N MET A 3 7.41 6.12 6.80
CA MET A 3 7.10 7.42 6.20
C MET A 3 6.65 8.41 7.27
N LEU A 4 7.51 9.39 7.59
CA LEU A 4 7.17 10.52 8.48
C LEU A 4 6.78 11.78 7.69
N TYR A 5 7.34 11.94 6.49
CA TYR A 5 7.18 13.15 5.70
C TYR A 5 5.71 13.42 5.29
N PRO A 6 4.95 12.43 4.75
CA PRO A 6 3.56 12.69 4.34
C PRO A 6 2.65 13.17 5.48
N THR A 7 2.84 12.59 6.67
CA THR A 7 2.02 12.87 7.85
C THR A 7 2.36 14.25 8.44
N SER A 8 3.66 14.56 8.52
CA SER A 8 4.14 15.89 8.93
C SER A 8 3.71 16.99 7.97
N TYR A 9 3.72 16.70 6.66
CA TYR A 9 3.32 17.66 5.62
C TYR A 9 1.84 18.04 5.75
N LEU A 10 0.92 17.07 5.80
CA LEU A 10 -0.51 17.34 5.97
C LEU A 10 -0.79 18.15 7.24
N LYS A 11 -0.12 17.81 8.34
CA LYS A 11 -0.24 18.55 9.60
C LYS A 11 0.17 20.00 9.43
N SER A 12 1.33 20.26 8.80
CA SER A 12 1.84 21.62 8.58
C SER A 12 0.90 22.48 7.70
N LYS A 13 0.16 21.83 6.80
CA LYS A 13 -0.83 22.48 5.92
C LYS A 13 -2.22 22.61 6.56
N GLY A 14 -2.41 22.15 7.81
CA GLY A 14 -3.70 22.17 8.48
C GLY A 14 -4.71 21.15 7.94
N LEU A 15 -4.27 20.18 7.13
CA LEU A 15 -5.13 19.24 6.40
C LEU A 15 -5.37 17.92 7.15
N GLY A 16 -4.73 17.71 8.30
CA GLY A 16 -4.79 16.43 9.03
C GLY A 16 -6.19 16.00 9.51
N LYS A 17 -7.18 16.89 9.53
CA LYS A 17 -8.58 16.57 9.87
C LYS A 17 -9.47 16.29 8.65
N VAL A 18 -9.03 16.66 7.45
CA VAL A 18 -9.84 16.64 6.22
C VAL A 18 -9.25 15.74 5.13
N CYS A 19 -8.09 15.14 5.39
CA CYS A 19 -7.40 14.26 4.46
C CYS A 19 -6.90 13.03 5.21
N ALA A 20 -7.22 11.85 4.67
CA ALA A 20 -6.71 10.57 5.13
C ALA A 20 -5.47 10.16 4.32
N LEU A 21 -4.59 9.37 4.94
CA LEU A 21 -3.46 8.72 4.28
C LEU A 21 -3.62 7.21 4.36
N LEU A 22 -3.40 6.51 3.25
CA LEU A 22 -3.44 5.05 3.14
C LEU A 22 -2.17 4.57 2.42
N THR A 23 -1.57 3.49 2.91
CA THR A 23 -0.41 2.85 2.27
C THR A 23 -0.33 1.36 2.61
N ASP A 24 0.23 0.57 1.71
CA ASP A 24 0.71 -0.80 1.95
C ASP A 24 2.04 -0.83 2.71
N GLY A 25 2.73 0.31 2.83
CA GLY A 25 3.88 0.53 3.69
C GLY A 25 3.49 0.86 5.14
N ARG A 26 4.28 1.73 5.78
CA ARG A 26 4.07 2.13 7.19
C ARG A 26 4.33 3.61 7.43
N PHE A 27 3.55 4.20 8.32
CA PHE A 27 3.74 5.57 8.84
C PHE A 27 4.46 5.55 10.19
N SER A 28 5.06 6.69 10.57
CA SER A 28 5.75 6.85 11.86
C SER A 28 4.78 7.05 13.03
N GLY A 29 5.15 6.63 14.24
CA GLY A 29 4.33 6.76 15.45
C GLY A 29 3.98 8.20 15.86
N GLY A 30 4.69 9.22 15.35
CA GLY A 30 4.39 10.64 15.56
C GLY A 30 3.24 11.21 14.70
N THR A 31 2.44 10.34 14.10
CA THR A 31 1.43 10.70 13.11
C THR A 31 0.14 11.22 13.76
N SER A 32 -0.49 12.20 13.11
CA SER A 32 -1.78 12.77 13.52
C SER A 32 -2.80 12.68 12.39
N GLY A 33 -4.08 12.57 12.72
CA GLY A 33 -5.14 12.40 11.73
C GLY A 33 -5.32 10.93 11.34
N LEU A 34 -6.03 10.69 10.24
CA LEU A 34 -6.33 9.34 9.77
C LEU A 34 -5.21 8.82 8.87
N SER A 35 -4.26 8.08 9.43
CA SER A 35 -3.13 7.52 8.68
C SER A 35 -3.04 6.01 8.88
N ILE A 36 -3.32 5.28 7.81
CA ILE A 36 -3.54 3.83 7.82
C ILE A 36 -2.41 3.18 7.01
N GLY A 37 -1.63 2.34 7.68
CA GLY A 37 -0.57 1.54 7.04
C GLY A 37 -0.94 0.06 6.93
N HIS A 38 0.00 -0.72 6.39
CA HIS A 38 -0.10 -2.17 6.27
C HIS A 38 -1.31 -2.67 5.47
N ALA A 39 -1.81 -1.85 4.53
CA ALA A 39 -2.84 -2.31 3.60
C ALA A 39 -2.35 -3.58 2.89
N SER A 40 -3.13 -4.66 3.03
CA SER A 40 -2.75 -5.99 2.58
C SER A 40 -3.92 -6.63 1.81
N PRO A 41 -3.68 -7.36 0.69
CA PRO A 41 -2.37 -7.54 0.04
C PRO A 41 -1.76 -6.22 -0.45
N GLU A 42 -0.43 -6.13 -0.49
CA GLU A 42 0.27 -4.93 -0.99
C GLU A 42 0.05 -4.76 -2.50
N ALA A 43 0.32 -3.57 -3.04
CA ALA A 43 0.17 -3.31 -4.47
C ALA A 43 1.02 -4.29 -5.31
N ALA A 44 2.27 -4.55 -4.90
CA ALA A 44 3.15 -5.47 -5.62
C ALA A 44 2.67 -6.94 -5.60
N ALA A 45 1.78 -7.30 -4.68
CA ALA A 45 1.18 -8.64 -4.56
C ALA A 45 -0.23 -8.72 -5.17
N GLY A 46 -0.67 -7.69 -5.91
CA GLY A 46 -1.97 -7.68 -6.56
C GLY A 46 -3.13 -7.20 -5.71
N GLY A 47 -2.86 -6.52 -4.58
CA GLY A 47 -3.89 -5.94 -3.74
C GLY A 47 -4.72 -4.87 -4.44
N ALA A 48 -5.95 -4.66 -3.96
CA ALA A 48 -6.87 -3.65 -4.51
C ALA A 48 -6.27 -2.23 -4.47
N ILE A 49 -5.39 -1.93 -3.51
CA ILE A 49 -4.67 -0.65 -3.43
C ILE A 49 -3.85 -0.34 -4.69
N GLY A 50 -3.38 -1.38 -5.40
CA GLY A 50 -2.66 -1.22 -6.67
C GLY A 50 -3.55 -1.01 -7.89
N LEU A 51 -4.88 -1.04 -7.74
CA LEU A 51 -5.87 -0.79 -8.80
C LEU A 51 -6.49 0.61 -8.75
N LEU A 52 -6.19 1.36 -7.68
CA LEU A 52 -6.72 2.70 -7.47
C LEU A 52 -6.18 3.67 -8.53
N LYS A 53 -7.06 4.56 -8.97
CA LYS A 53 -6.78 5.67 -9.88
C LYS A 53 -7.20 6.97 -9.21
N ASP A 54 -6.60 8.09 -9.62
CA ASP A 54 -6.95 9.40 -9.09
C ASP A 54 -8.45 9.69 -9.30
N GLY A 55 -9.11 10.17 -8.24
CA GLY A 55 -10.54 10.45 -8.25
C GLY A 55 -11.43 9.29 -7.76
N ASP A 56 -10.89 8.09 -7.54
CA ASP A 56 -11.68 6.99 -6.99
C ASP A 56 -12.16 7.32 -5.55
N PRO A 57 -13.47 7.18 -5.28
CA PRO A 57 -14.00 7.43 -3.94
C PRO A 57 -13.63 6.30 -2.98
N ILE A 58 -13.01 6.65 -1.85
CA ILE A 58 -12.68 5.72 -0.76
C ILE A 58 -13.54 6.04 0.46
N LYS A 59 -14.28 5.04 0.95
CA LYS A 59 -15.02 5.10 2.21
C LYS A 59 -14.18 4.47 3.31
N ILE A 60 -13.93 5.21 4.39
CA ILE A 60 -13.27 4.69 5.58
C ILE A 60 -14.26 4.74 6.73
N ASP A 61 -14.62 3.57 7.25
CA ASP A 61 -15.60 3.40 8.32
C ASP A 61 -14.91 2.85 9.57
N ILE A 62 -14.60 3.74 10.51
CA ILE A 62 -13.88 3.40 11.75
C ILE A 62 -14.72 2.52 12.68
N PRO A 63 -16.00 2.82 12.96
CA PRO A 63 -16.86 1.93 13.75
C PRO A 63 -16.92 0.49 13.19
N ASN A 64 -17.05 0.35 11.86
CA ASN A 64 -17.15 -0.97 11.22
C ASN A 64 -15.79 -1.59 10.86
N ARG A 65 -14.69 -0.85 11.04
CA ARG A 65 -13.31 -1.27 10.72
C ARG A 65 -13.15 -1.67 9.25
N SER A 66 -13.77 -0.92 8.33
CA SER A 66 -13.67 -1.16 6.88
C SER A 66 -13.05 0.02 6.13
N ILE A 67 -12.45 -0.31 4.99
CA ILE A 67 -11.92 0.63 4.00
C ILE A 67 -12.34 0.08 2.65
N ASP A 68 -13.26 0.77 2.00
CA ASP A 68 -13.89 0.31 0.77
C ASP A 68 -13.60 1.31 -0.35
N VAL A 69 -13.10 0.82 -1.48
CA VAL A 69 -13.14 1.60 -2.72
C VAL A 69 -14.54 1.48 -3.30
N LEU A 70 -15.21 2.61 -3.51
CA LEU A 70 -16.60 2.65 -3.96
C LEU A 70 -16.68 2.51 -5.49
N LEU A 71 -16.15 1.39 -6.00
CA LEU A 71 -16.24 0.95 -7.38
C LEU A 71 -17.02 -0.36 -7.45
N SER A 72 -17.59 -0.68 -8.60
CA SER A 72 -18.23 -1.98 -8.79
C SER A 72 -17.19 -3.10 -8.94
N ASP A 73 -17.63 -4.33 -8.69
CA ASP A 73 -16.77 -5.51 -8.85
C ASP A 73 -16.32 -5.69 -10.30
N GLU A 74 -17.16 -5.33 -11.28
CA GLU A 74 -16.83 -5.38 -12.71
C GLU A 74 -15.72 -4.40 -13.09
N GLU A 75 -15.76 -3.18 -12.54
CA GLU A 75 -14.71 -2.17 -12.77
C GLU A 75 -13.39 -2.64 -12.16
N LEU A 76 -13.42 -3.17 -10.92
CA LEU A 76 -12.22 -3.72 -10.28
C LEU A 76 -11.65 -4.92 -11.04
N ALA A 77 -12.51 -5.81 -11.54
CA ALA A 77 -12.10 -6.97 -12.35
C ALA A 77 -11.47 -6.54 -13.68
N THR A 78 -12.05 -5.53 -14.33
CA THR A 78 -11.51 -4.95 -15.57
C THR A 78 -10.12 -4.36 -15.32
N ARG A 79 -9.98 -3.51 -14.30
CA ARG A 79 -8.69 -2.91 -13.92
C ARG A 79 -7.65 -3.95 -13.54
N ARG A 80 -8.07 -5.02 -12.84
CA ARG A 80 -7.19 -6.13 -12.50
C ARG A 80 -6.64 -6.81 -13.73
N THR A 81 -7.50 -7.12 -14.70
CA THR A 81 -7.07 -7.74 -15.98
C THR A 81 -6.07 -6.84 -16.72
N GLU A 82 -6.34 -5.53 -16.79
CA GLU A 82 -5.42 -4.55 -17.38
C GLU A 82 -4.07 -4.49 -16.64
N GLN A 83 -4.09 -4.54 -15.31
CA GLN A 83 -2.90 -4.45 -14.48
C GLN A 83 -2.08 -5.74 -14.52
N ASP A 84 -2.73 -6.91 -14.55
CA ASP A 84 -2.08 -8.21 -14.72
C ASP A 84 -1.29 -8.27 -16.03
N ALA A 85 -1.87 -7.72 -17.12
CA ALA A 85 -1.19 -7.63 -18.42
C ALA A 85 0.07 -6.72 -18.39
N LYS A 86 0.08 -5.68 -17.55
CA LYS A 86 1.23 -4.79 -17.35
C LYS A 86 2.25 -5.37 -16.36
N GLY A 87 1.78 -6.20 -15.43
CA GLY A 87 2.53 -6.77 -14.31
C GLY A 87 2.55 -5.87 -13.07
N TRP A 88 2.73 -6.50 -11.90
CA TRP A 88 2.73 -5.84 -10.59
C TRP A 88 4.11 -5.32 -10.19
N LYS A 89 4.62 -4.37 -10.97
CA LYS A 89 5.92 -3.73 -10.78
C LYS A 89 5.84 -2.24 -11.10
N PRO A 90 6.80 -1.42 -10.64
CA PRO A 90 6.84 -0.01 -11.01
C PRO A 90 6.76 0.20 -12.53
N ALA A 91 5.90 1.10 -12.97
CA ALA A 91 5.72 1.41 -14.40
C ALA A 91 6.97 2.06 -15.00
N GLU A 92 7.63 2.92 -14.22
CA GLU A 92 8.86 3.60 -14.61
C GLU A 92 10.10 2.90 -14.04
N GLU A 93 11.18 2.94 -14.81
CA GLU A 93 12.48 2.48 -14.34
C GLU A 93 12.96 3.39 -13.19
N ARG A 94 13.28 2.77 -12.06
CA ARG A 94 13.78 3.50 -10.89
C ARG A 94 15.31 3.35 -10.86
N PRO A 95 16.10 4.41 -11.10
CA PRO A 95 17.56 4.35 -11.07
C PRO A 95 18.08 4.25 -9.63
N ARG A 96 17.80 3.11 -8.98
CA ARG A 96 18.20 2.82 -7.60
C ARG A 96 18.97 1.51 -7.56
N LYS A 97 20.11 1.51 -6.86
CA LYS A 97 20.86 0.30 -6.59
C LYS A 97 20.13 -0.54 -5.54
N VAL A 98 19.50 -1.64 -5.96
CA VAL A 98 18.89 -2.60 -5.03
C VAL A 98 19.97 -3.59 -4.59
N SER A 99 20.36 -3.53 -3.32
CA SER A 99 21.38 -4.41 -2.75
C SER A 99 20.92 -5.87 -2.76
N VAL A 100 21.86 -6.81 -2.72
CA VAL A 100 21.56 -8.26 -2.60
C VAL A 100 20.70 -8.54 -1.36
N ALA A 101 20.98 -7.86 -0.23
CA ALA A 101 20.19 -8.00 0.99
C ALA A 101 18.72 -7.58 0.79
N LEU A 102 18.44 -6.50 0.05
CA LEU A 102 17.07 -6.08 -0.24
C LEU A 102 16.37 -7.02 -1.24
N LYS A 103 17.10 -7.57 -2.20
CA LYS A 103 16.56 -8.60 -3.11
C LYS A 103 16.18 -9.87 -2.33
N ALA A 104 17.05 -10.32 -1.43
CA ALA A 104 16.76 -11.45 -0.55
C ALA A 104 15.56 -11.16 0.36
N TYR A 105 15.53 -10.00 1.02
CA TYR A 105 14.39 -9.58 1.83
C TYR A 105 13.08 -9.63 1.04
N ALA A 106 13.03 -9.03 -0.16
CA ALA A 106 11.83 -9.01 -0.99
C ALA A 106 11.40 -10.41 -1.45
N LYS A 107 12.34 -11.35 -1.61
CA LYS A 107 12.02 -12.74 -1.99
C LYS A 107 11.38 -13.54 -0.86
N PHE A 108 11.78 -13.28 0.39
CA PHE A 108 11.33 -14.07 1.55
C PHE A 108 10.23 -13.39 2.38
N ALA A 109 10.06 -12.07 2.29
CA ALA A 109 9.11 -11.36 3.13
C ALA A 109 7.67 -11.81 2.84
N THR A 110 6.94 -12.18 3.89
CA THR A 110 5.50 -12.40 3.81
C THR A 110 4.76 -11.06 3.84
N SER A 111 3.46 -11.10 3.52
CA SER A 111 2.58 -9.94 3.64
C SER A 111 2.55 -9.36 5.08
N ALA A 112 2.21 -8.07 5.18
CA ALA A 112 2.22 -7.33 6.44
C ALA A 112 1.14 -7.81 7.43
N ASP A 113 0.01 -8.31 6.95
CA ASP A 113 -1.02 -9.01 7.75
C ASP A 113 -0.48 -10.26 8.46
N LYS A 114 0.61 -10.85 7.95
CA LYS A 114 1.33 -11.97 8.56
C LYS A 114 2.57 -11.54 9.37
N GLY A 115 2.71 -10.23 9.62
CA GLY A 115 3.81 -9.67 10.38
C GLY A 115 5.11 -9.47 9.61
N ALA A 116 5.08 -9.56 8.27
CA ALA A 116 6.27 -9.41 7.41
C ALA A 116 7.46 -10.31 7.81
N VAL A 117 7.16 -11.53 8.29
CA VAL A 117 8.17 -12.54 8.63
C VAL A 117 8.84 -13.08 7.36
N ARG A 118 9.93 -13.83 7.51
CA ARG A 118 10.56 -14.51 6.39
C ARG A 118 9.94 -15.89 6.19
N ASP A 119 9.49 -16.16 4.98
CA ASP A 119 9.03 -17.49 4.56
C ASP A 119 10.22 -18.44 4.46
N LYS A 120 10.31 -19.36 5.42
CA LYS A 120 11.40 -20.34 5.49
C LYS A 120 11.24 -21.46 4.48
N SER A 121 10.02 -21.71 3.98
CA SER A 121 9.76 -22.80 3.03
C SER A 121 10.44 -22.59 1.67
N LEU A 122 10.84 -21.35 1.35
CA LEU A 122 11.58 -21.01 0.14
C LEU A 122 13.09 -21.36 0.22
N LEU A 123 13.56 -21.91 1.34
CA LEU A 123 14.92 -22.41 1.52
C LEU A 123 15.04 -23.92 1.26
N ASP A 124 13.92 -24.64 1.34
CA ASP A 124 13.83 -26.08 1.12
C ASP A 124 13.59 -26.38 -0.38
#